data_AF-A0AAE7CS72-F1
#
_entry.id   AF-A0AAE7CS72-F1
#
_cell.length_a   1.000
_cell.length_b   1.000
_cell.length_c   1.000
_cell.angle_alpha   90.00
_cell.angle_beta   90.00
_cell.angle_gamma   90.00
#
_symmetry.space_group_name_H-M   'P 1'
#
loop_
_entity.id
_entity.type
_entity.pdbx_description
1 polymer ?
#
loop_
_entity_poly.entity_id
_entity_poly.type
_entity_poly.pdbx_seq_one_letter_code
_entity_poly.pdbx_strand_id
1 'polypeptide(L)'
;MVALTYAQEGKQIDCDAIKVCQDMMKQNTGIFSTFRGDMGLYIATLLSLTEDPQAVFRETLIVYDLLKAERFRASDFLIVAAFQVASQSQKSDYARVIQRTRAFYDDMKAKHFFYTGADDYIFATMLGLGNLDVTASTARIEKIYDFLKNEFWTKNSVQTLAQVLVLGESDDAGVDRVLVLRDAFRSEKIKLDKAYTLPILGILALLPVDSNSLIPEIDRAQAFLRNQKDFGSFSVSQQELLMLAASMVVNDFADKFKDE
;
A
#
# COMPACT_ATOMS: atom_id res chain seq x y z
N MET A 1 -10.85 4.19 0.13
CA MET A 1 -10.28 2.87 -0.23
C MET A 1 -11.19 2.09 -1.15
N VAL A 2 -12.37 1.61 -0.71
CA VAL A 2 -13.28 0.78 -1.56
C VAL A 2 -13.54 1.37 -2.96
N ALA A 3 -14.04 2.61 -3.02
CA ALA A 3 -14.34 3.27 -4.30
C ALA A 3 -13.08 3.52 -5.15
N LEU A 4 -11.95 3.83 -4.52
CA LEU A 4 -10.68 4.02 -5.22
C LEU A 4 -10.20 2.71 -5.86
N THR A 5 -10.29 1.59 -5.14
CA THR A 5 -9.90 0.27 -5.66
C THR A 5 -10.73 -0.14 -6.87
N TYR A 6 -12.05 0.06 -6.83
CA TYR A 6 -12.90 -0.18 -8.01
C TYR A 6 -12.55 0.75 -9.18
N ALA A 7 -12.31 2.03 -8.90
CA ALA A 7 -11.92 2.99 -9.94
C ALA A 7 -10.57 2.64 -10.59
N GLN A 8 -9.59 2.15 -9.80
CA GLN A 8 -8.30 1.68 -10.31
C GLN A 8 -8.44 0.46 -11.23
N GLU A 9 -9.44 -0.40 -10.97
CA GLU A 9 -9.79 -1.53 -11.83
C GLU A 9 -10.69 -1.13 -13.02
N GLY A 10 -10.95 0.17 -13.22
CA GLY A 10 -11.84 0.66 -14.28
C GLY A 10 -13.30 0.21 -14.14
N LYS A 11 -13.73 -0.18 -12.93
CA LYS A 11 -15.06 -0.74 -12.64
C LYS A 11 -15.90 0.23 -11.82
N GLN A 12 -17.21 0.23 -12.06
CA GLN A 12 -18.16 0.87 -11.14
C GLN A 12 -18.29 0.04 -9.87
N ILE A 13 -18.47 0.71 -8.73
CA ILE A 13 -18.63 0.05 -7.44
C ILE A 13 -19.84 -0.88 -7.46
N ASP A 14 -19.61 -2.15 -7.10
CA ASP A 14 -20.65 -3.16 -6.96
C ASP A 14 -20.83 -3.50 -5.47
N CYS A 15 -21.75 -2.78 -4.82
CA CYS A 15 -22.03 -2.96 -3.40
C CYS A 15 -22.59 -4.35 -3.09
N ASP A 16 -23.32 -4.97 -4.02
CA ASP A 16 -23.93 -6.28 -3.82
C ASP A 16 -22.85 -7.37 -3.88
N ALA A 17 -21.94 -7.30 -4.84
CA ALA A 17 -20.79 -8.21 -4.92
C ALA A 17 -19.89 -8.12 -3.68
N ILE A 18 -19.62 -6.90 -3.19
CA ILE A 18 -18.85 -6.70 -1.95
C ILE A 18 -19.58 -7.34 -0.77
N LYS A 19 -20.91 -7.14 -0.66
CA LYS A 19 -21.71 -7.69 0.43
C LYS A 19 -21.75 -9.22 0.39
N VAL A 20 -21.89 -9.82 -0.79
CA VAL A 20 -21.80 -11.27 -0.98
C VAL A 20 -20.45 -11.80 -0.49
N CYS A 21 -19.34 -11.14 -0.85
CA CYS A 21 -18.01 -11.53 -0.38
C CYS A 21 -17.88 -11.35 1.15
N GLN A 22 -18.41 -10.26 1.70
CA GLN A 22 -18.38 -10.00 3.14
C GLN A 22 -19.16 -11.07 3.94
N ASP A 23 -20.33 -11.47 3.44
CA ASP A 23 -21.15 -12.49 4.08
C ASP A 23 -20.52 -13.88 3.95
N MET A 24 -19.94 -14.21 2.79
CA MET A 24 -19.12 -15.42 2.60
C MET A 24 -17.96 -15.48 3.61
N MET A 25 -17.24 -14.38 3.81
CA MET A 25 -16.14 -14.30 4.78
C MET A 25 -16.63 -14.54 6.21
N LYS A 26 -17.78 -13.93 6.59
CA LYS A 26 -18.37 -14.11 7.92
C LYS A 26 -18.80 -15.57 8.16
N GLN A 27 -19.36 -16.24 7.16
CA GLN A 27 -19.80 -17.65 7.27
C GLN A 27 -18.63 -18.62 7.47
N ASN A 28 -17.46 -18.30 6.92
CA ASN A 28 -16.26 -19.16 6.98
C ASN A 28 -15.29 -18.77 8.10
N THR A 29 -15.61 -17.79 8.93
CA THR A 29 -14.74 -17.33 10.03
C THR A 29 -15.49 -17.22 11.36
N GLY A 30 -14.75 -17.40 12.46
CA GLY A 30 -15.29 -17.24 13.81
C GLY A 30 -15.78 -15.83 14.11
N ILE A 31 -16.63 -15.70 15.13
CA ILE A 31 -17.29 -14.42 15.49
C ILE A 31 -16.31 -13.34 15.95
N PHE A 32 -15.16 -13.74 16.48
CA PHE A 32 -14.08 -12.86 16.93
C PHE A 32 -12.92 -12.76 15.91
N SER A 33 -13.16 -13.13 14.65
CA SER A 33 -12.16 -13.07 13.60
C SER A 33 -11.84 -11.63 13.20
N THR A 34 -10.55 -11.34 12.96
CA THR A 34 -10.08 -10.06 12.39
C THR A 34 -10.68 -9.78 11.01
N PHE A 35 -11.05 -10.83 10.26
CA PHE A 35 -11.76 -10.71 8.98
C PHE A 35 -13.17 -10.07 9.09
N ARG A 36 -13.68 -9.82 10.29
CA ARG A 36 -14.98 -9.14 10.52
C ARG A 36 -14.84 -7.65 10.84
N GLY A 37 -13.62 -7.12 10.96
CA GLY A 37 -13.33 -5.69 11.20
C GLY A 37 -13.29 -4.84 9.92
N ASP A 38 -12.79 -3.61 10.04
CA ASP A 38 -12.75 -2.62 8.95
C ASP A 38 -11.90 -3.09 7.76
N MET A 39 -10.73 -3.70 8.01
CA MET A 39 -9.92 -4.31 6.95
C MET A 39 -10.61 -5.52 6.31
N GLY A 40 -11.57 -6.15 7.00
CA GLY A 40 -12.42 -7.19 6.43
C GLY A 40 -13.29 -6.67 5.27
N LEU A 41 -13.79 -5.43 5.35
CA LEU A 41 -14.51 -4.80 4.23
C LEU A 41 -13.58 -4.55 3.03
N TYR A 42 -12.32 -4.18 3.29
CA TYR A 42 -11.34 -4.02 2.23
C TYR A 42 -11.01 -5.36 1.56
N ILE A 43 -10.81 -6.44 2.32
CA ILE A 43 -10.64 -7.79 1.75
C ILE A 43 -11.88 -8.22 0.95
N ALA A 44 -13.09 -7.97 1.45
CA ALA A 44 -14.32 -8.26 0.69
C ALA A 44 -14.38 -7.50 -0.64
N THR A 45 -13.87 -6.26 -0.67
CA THR A 45 -13.75 -5.45 -1.89
C THR A 45 -12.73 -6.03 -2.86
N LEU A 46 -11.58 -6.50 -2.38
CA LEU A 46 -10.58 -7.13 -3.24
C LEU A 46 -11.12 -8.46 -3.80
N LEU A 47 -11.80 -9.25 -2.96
CA LEU A 47 -12.41 -10.51 -3.36
C LEU A 47 -13.50 -10.30 -4.42
N SER A 48 -14.33 -9.27 -4.32
CA SER A 48 -15.38 -8.99 -5.31
C SER A 48 -14.83 -8.58 -6.68
N LEU A 49 -13.53 -8.30 -6.78
CA LEU A 49 -12.84 -8.02 -8.03
C LEU A 49 -12.16 -9.26 -8.65
N THR A 50 -12.12 -10.39 -7.93
CA THR A 50 -11.54 -11.66 -8.39
C THR A 50 -12.56 -12.54 -9.12
N GLU A 51 -12.08 -13.42 -10.01
CA GLU A 51 -12.95 -14.36 -10.75
C GLU A 51 -13.58 -15.44 -9.86
N ASP A 52 -12.83 -15.99 -8.90
CA ASP A 52 -13.31 -16.97 -7.92
C ASP A 52 -13.03 -16.49 -6.47
N PRO A 53 -13.90 -15.63 -5.92
CA PRO A 53 -13.74 -15.10 -4.56
C PRO A 53 -13.67 -16.20 -3.50
N GLN A 54 -14.39 -17.31 -3.70
CA GLN A 54 -14.40 -18.41 -2.73
C GLN A 54 -13.06 -19.15 -2.71
N ALA A 55 -12.49 -19.44 -3.88
CA ALA A 55 -11.17 -20.06 -3.96
C ALA A 55 -10.10 -19.16 -3.36
N VAL A 56 -10.05 -17.88 -3.74
CA VAL A 56 -9.05 -16.93 -3.22
C VAL A 56 -9.18 -16.78 -1.71
N PHE A 57 -10.40 -16.74 -1.17
CA PHE A 57 -10.59 -16.64 0.27
C PHE A 57 -10.19 -17.91 1.02
N ARG A 58 -10.47 -19.11 0.49
CA ARG A 58 -9.98 -20.37 1.07
C ARG A 58 -8.46 -20.40 1.16
N GLU A 59 -7.79 -19.98 0.08
CA GLU A 59 -6.33 -19.87 0.06
C GLU A 59 -5.82 -18.81 1.05
N THR A 60 -6.51 -17.67 1.15
CA THR A 60 -6.20 -16.63 2.12
C THR A 60 -6.23 -17.16 3.56
N LEU A 61 -7.21 -18.01 3.92
CA LEU A 61 -7.26 -18.63 5.24
C LEU A 61 -6.10 -19.60 5.48
N ILE A 62 -5.71 -20.39 4.48
CA ILE A 62 -4.55 -21.30 4.56
C ILE A 62 -3.28 -20.49 4.81
N VAL A 63 -3.03 -19.45 4.00
CA VAL A 63 -1.86 -18.58 4.15
C VAL A 63 -1.87 -17.87 5.51
N TYR A 64 -3.03 -17.40 5.98
CA TYR A 64 -3.17 -16.74 7.28
C TYR A 64 -2.68 -17.64 8.43
N ASP A 65 -3.04 -18.93 8.40
CA ASP A 65 -2.58 -19.89 9.41
C ASP A 65 -1.09 -20.24 9.24
N LEU A 66 -0.58 -20.31 8.01
CA LEU A 66 0.86 -20.48 7.75
C LEU A 66 1.69 -19.29 8.27
N LEU A 67 1.22 -18.06 8.06
CA LEU A 67 1.85 -16.85 8.63
C LEU A 67 1.87 -16.90 10.16
N LYS A 68 0.78 -17.34 10.80
CA LYS A 68 0.75 -17.52 12.26
C LYS A 68 1.70 -18.62 12.72
N ALA A 69 1.85 -19.70 11.96
CA ALA A 69 2.83 -20.76 12.24
C ALA A 69 4.27 -20.22 12.18
N GLU A 70 4.55 -19.26 11.28
CA GLU A 70 5.79 -18.48 11.22
C GLU A 70 5.82 -17.30 12.22
N ARG A 71 5.06 -17.44 13.32
CA ARG A 71 5.03 -16.57 14.50
C ARG A 71 4.62 -15.12 14.23
N PHE A 72 3.90 -14.83 13.15
CA PHE A 72 3.20 -13.56 13.00
C PHE A 72 2.00 -13.49 13.95
N ARG A 73 1.80 -12.34 14.59
CA ARG A 73 0.65 -12.12 15.48
C ARG A 73 -0.59 -11.72 14.69
N ALA A 74 -1.74 -12.27 15.07
CA ALA A 74 -3.03 -11.88 14.50
C ALA A 74 -3.23 -10.35 14.56
N SER A 75 -3.62 -9.76 13.43
CA SER A 75 -3.91 -8.34 13.28
C SER A 75 -4.68 -8.11 11.98
N ASP A 76 -5.24 -6.91 11.82
CA ASP A 76 -5.90 -6.48 10.59
C ASP A 76 -4.93 -6.34 9.40
N PHE A 77 -3.63 -6.15 9.67
CA PHE A 77 -2.60 -6.15 8.63
C PHE A 77 -2.21 -7.57 8.20
N LEU A 78 -2.30 -8.54 9.12
CA LEU A 78 -1.99 -9.94 8.81
C LEU A 78 -2.99 -10.53 7.83
N ILE A 79 -4.27 -10.13 7.89
CA ILE A 79 -5.28 -10.59 6.93
C ILE A 79 -5.00 -10.04 5.51
N VAL A 80 -4.46 -8.82 5.41
CA VAL A 80 -4.04 -8.22 4.13
C VAL A 80 -2.81 -8.93 3.59
N ALA A 81 -1.79 -9.16 4.42
CA ALA A 81 -0.62 -9.95 4.05
C ALA A 81 -1.02 -11.35 3.56
N ALA A 82 -1.94 -12.02 4.25
CA ALA A 82 -2.42 -13.34 3.85
C ALA A 82 -3.10 -13.31 2.47
N PHE A 83 -3.94 -12.30 2.23
CA PHE A 83 -4.59 -12.13 0.92
C PHE A 83 -3.57 -11.85 -0.19
N GLN A 84 -2.54 -11.03 0.06
CA GLN A 84 -1.49 -10.73 -0.92
C GLN A 84 -0.76 -12.01 -1.37
N VAL A 85 -0.32 -12.85 -0.42
CA VAL A 85 0.35 -14.11 -0.79
C VAL A 85 -0.59 -15.04 -1.53
N ALA A 86 -1.85 -15.18 -1.09
CA ALA A 86 -2.83 -16.05 -1.73
C ALA A 86 -3.21 -15.60 -3.15
N SER A 87 -3.21 -14.29 -3.42
CA SER A 87 -3.60 -13.73 -4.71
C SER A 87 -2.44 -13.52 -5.69
N GLN A 88 -1.20 -13.42 -5.20
CA GLN A 88 -0.03 -13.05 -6.01
C GLN A 88 1.06 -14.12 -6.07
N SER A 89 0.83 -15.30 -5.48
CA SER A 89 1.78 -16.42 -5.56
C SER A 89 1.07 -17.75 -5.75
N GLN A 90 1.80 -18.75 -6.21
CA GLN A 90 1.27 -20.11 -6.35
C GLN A 90 1.34 -20.84 -5.01
N LYS A 91 0.45 -21.82 -4.79
CA LYS A 91 0.42 -22.62 -3.55
C LYS A 91 1.77 -23.27 -3.21
N SER A 92 2.52 -23.69 -4.24
CA SER A 92 3.86 -24.25 -4.09
C SER A 92 4.88 -23.27 -3.52
N ASP A 93 4.65 -21.96 -3.69
CA ASP A 93 5.54 -20.89 -3.25
C ASP A 93 5.20 -20.33 -1.87
N TYR A 94 4.03 -20.63 -1.30
CA TYR A 94 3.58 -20.02 -0.03
C TYR A 94 4.62 -20.12 1.07
N ALA A 95 5.20 -21.31 1.29
CA ALA A 95 6.22 -21.50 2.32
C ALA A 95 7.44 -20.60 2.09
N ARG A 96 7.93 -20.53 0.84
CA ARG A 96 9.07 -19.69 0.46
C ARG A 96 8.76 -18.21 0.69
N VAL A 97 7.61 -17.74 0.21
CA VAL A 97 7.19 -16.34 0.35
C VAL A 97 7.05 -15.97 1.83
N ILE A 98 6.36 -16.78 2.63
CA ILE A 98 6.13 -16.50 4.05
C ILE A 98 7.46 -16.48 4.83
N GLN A 99 8.39 -17.40 4.55
CA GLN A 99 9.72 -17.39 5.16
C GLN A 99 10.51 -16.14 4.79
N ARG A 100 10.41 -15.69 3.54
CA ARG A 100 11.04 -14.43 3.10
C ARG A 100 10.39 -13.21 3.75
N THR A 101 9.07 -13.15 3.81
CA THR A 101 8.31 -12.12 4.54
C THR A 101 8.77 -12.04 5.98
N ARG A 102 8.96 -13.19 6.63
CA ARG A 102 9.47 -13.29 8.00
C ARG A 102 10.89 -12.73 8.12
N ALA A 103 11.78 -13.11 7.21
CA ALA A 103 13.15 -12.63 7.19
C ALA A 103 13.24 -11.10 7.02
N PHE A 104 12.44 -10.54 6.10
CA PHE A 104 12.33 -9.09 5.93
C PHE A 104 11.82 -8.39 7.20
N TYR A 105 10.75 -8.93 7.80
CA TYR A 105 10.18 -8.35 9.01
C TYR A 105 11.16 -8.35 10.18
N ASP A 106 11.81 -9.49 10.44
CA ASP A 106 12.76 -9.63 11.54
C ASP A 106 13.98 -8.74 11.35
N ASP A 107 14.50 -8.63 10.13
CA ASP A 107 15.67 -7.81 9.83
C ASP A 107 15.35 -6.30 9.93
N MET A 108 14.20 -5.84 9.40
CA MET A 108 13.72 -4.47 9.63
C MET A 108 13.55 -4.16 11.13
N LYS A 109 12.96 -5.10 11.88
CA LYS A 109 12.73 -4.93 13.32
C LYS A 109 14.03 -4.90 14.12
N ALA A 110 15.06 -5.62 13.69
CA ALA A 110 16.37 -5.58 14.34
C ALA A 110 17.03 -4.20 14.22
N LYS A 111 16.79 -3.48 13.12
CA LYS A 111 17.38 -2.16 12.85
C LYS A 111 16.51 -0.99 13.33
N HIS A 112 15.18 -1.12 13.22
CA HIS A 112 14.20 -0.11 13.60
C HIS A 112 13.12 -0.67 14.56
N PHE A 113 13.56 -1.13 15.73
CA PHE A 113 12.69 -1.81 16.70
C PHE A 113 11.44 -1.01 17.13
N PHE A 114 11.56 0.31 17.31
CA PHE A 114 10.47 1.14 17.82
C PHE A 114 9.39 1.46 16.78
N TYR A 115 9.73 1.41 15.50
CA TYR A 115 8.84 1.78 14.41
C TYR A 115 8.30 0.58 13.66
N THR A 116 8.93 -0.60 13.80
CA THR A 116 8.51 -1.81 13.08
C THR A 116 7.41 -2.56 13.82
N GLY A 117 6.17 -2.45 13.34
CA GLY A 117 4.94 -2.90 13.96
C GLY A 117 4.20 -3.99 13.21
N ALA A 118 2.89 -4.13 13.41
CA ALA A 118 2.06 -5.04 12.62
C ALA A 118 1.70 -4.45 11.26
N ASP A 119 1.72 -3.12 11.15
CA ASP A 119 1.54 -2.34 9.93
C ASP A 119 2.60 -2.65 8.85
N ASP A 120 3.82 -3.02 9.25
CA ASP A 120 4.87 -3.45 8.32
C ASP A 120 4.66 -4.83 7.69
N TYR A 121 3.68 -5.63 8.15
CA TYR A 121 3.44 -6.96 7.57
C TYR A 121 3.10 -6.88 6.07
N ILE A 122 2.39 -5.83 5.65
CA ILE A 122 2.02 -5.62 4.24
C ILE A 122 3.27 -5.40 3.40
N PHE A 123 4.15 -4.49 3.81
CA PHE A 123 5.40 -4.19 3.09
C PHE A 123 6.39 -5.36 3.13
N ALA A 124 6.55 -6.00 4.30
CA ALA A 124 7.38 -7.21 4.41
C ALA A 124 6.88 -8.31 3.46
N THR A 125 5.56 -8.42 3.27
CA THR A 125 4.96 -9.38 2.34
C THR A 125 5.22 -9.01 0.88
N MET A 126 5.07 -7.73 0.52
CA MET A 126 5.43 -7.25 -0.83
C MET A 126 6.89 -7.54 -1.18
N LEU A 127 7.82 -7.29 -0.25
CA LEU A 127 9.24 -7.62 -0.41
C LEU A 127 9.48 -9.14 -0.49
N GLY A 128 8.75 -9.92 0.32
CA GLY A 128 8.83 -11.38 0.34
C GLY A 128 8.34 -12.05 -0.94
N LEU A 129 7.33 -11.46 -1.59
CA LEU A 129 6.80 -11.85 -2.91
C LEU A 129 7.79 -11.56 -4.04
N GLY A 130 8.57 -10.48 -3.92
CA GLY A 130 9.62 -10.13 -4.87
C GLY A 130 10.86 -11.04 -4.77
N ASN A 131 11.77 -10.88 -5.72
CA ASN A 131 13.06 -11.59 -5.78
C ASN A 131 14.23 -10.82 -5.14
N LEU A 132 13.93 -9.75 -4.41
CA LEU A 132 14.93 -8.89 -3.77
C LEU A 132 15.71 -9.63 -2.67
N ASP A 133 17.00 -9.34 -2.53
CA ASP A 133 17.80 -9.88 -1.44
C ASP A 133 17.41 -9.23 -0.11
N VAL A 134 17.26 -10.04 0.95
CA VAL A 134 16.75 -9.56 2.25
C VAL A 134 17.72 -8.56 2.89
N THR A 135 19.00 -8.92 2.99
CA THR A 135 20.01 -8.12 3.69
C THR A 135 20.35 -6.85 2.92
N ALA A 136 20.52 -6.95 1.60
CA ALA A 136 20.80 -5.79 0.77
C ALA A 136 19.64 -4.79 0.77
N SER A 137 18.40 -5.27 0.65
CA SER A 137 17.22 -4.40 0.58
C SER A 137 16.93 -3.72 1.91
N THR A 138 17.05 -4.43 3.02
CA THR A 138 16.89 -3.83 4.35
C THR A 138 18.00 -2.84 4.67
N ALA A 139 19.25 -3.11 4.31
CA ALA A 139 20.33 -2.13 4.41
C ALA A 139 20.08 -0.90 3.52
N ARG A 140 19.48 -1.09 2.34
CA ARG A 140 19.06 0.01 1.46
C ARG A 140 17.95 0.84 2.09
N ILE A 141 16.93 0.21 2.69
CA ILE A 141 15.86 0.90 3.43
C ILE A 141 16.45 1.82 4.50
N GLU A 142 17.40 1.32 5.31
CA GLU A 142 18.07 2.12 6.34
C GLU A 142 18.87 3.28 5.77
N LYS A 143 19.65 3.05 4.70
CA LYS A 143 20.42 4.12 4.03
C LYS A 143 19.48 5.24 3.58
N ILE A 144 18.34 4.89 2.97
CA ILE A 144 17.34 5.87 2.52
C ILE A 144 16.68 6.56 3.72
N TYR A 145 16.30 5.81 4.75
CA TYR A 145 15.74 6.37 5.97
C TYR A 145 16.68 7.39 6.61
N ASP A 146 17.95 7.06 6.77
CA ASP A 146 18.95 7.93 7.39
C ASP A 146 19.18 9.22 6.58
N PHE A 147 19.10 9.11 5.25
CA PHE A 147 19.17 10.27 4.36
C PHE A 147 17.95 11.17 4.50
N LEU A 148 16.74 10.61 4.56
CA LEU A 148 15.49 11.37 4.54
C LEU A 148 14.95 11.75 5.92
N LYS A 149 15.42 11.13 7.01
CA LYS A 149 14.79 11.29 8.33
C LYS A 149 14.74 12.74 8.80
N ASN A 150 15.74 13.56 8.48
CA ASN A 150 15.77 14.95 8.91
C ASN A 150 14.99 15.90 7.99
N GLU A 151 14.59 15.42 6.82
CA GLU A 151 13.84 16.16 5.82
C GLU A 151 12.32 16.14 6.08
N PHE A 152 11.86 15.19 6.91
CA PHE A 152 10.45 14.98 7.24
C PHE A 152 10.23 14.79 8.74
N TRP A 153 9.07 15.26 9.21
CA TRP A 153 8.72 15.21 10.63
C TRP A 153 8.39 13.80 11.12
N THR A 154 7.60 13.05 10.34
CA THR A 154 7.05 11.76 10.77
C THR A 154 7.99 10.61 10.45
N LYS A 155 8.77 10.16 11.43
CA LYS A 155 9.76 9.09 11.25
C LYS A 155 9.16 7.78 10.73
N ASN A 156 7.99 7.35 11.22
CA ASN A 156 7.33 6.15 10.73
C ASN A 156 7.05 6.23 9.22
N SER A 157 6.50 7.36 8.78
CA SER A 157 6.20 7.59 7.37
C SER A 157 7.46 7.69 6.49
N VAL A 158 8.61 8.11 7.06
CA VAL A 158 9.90 8.07 6.35
C VAL A 158 10.34 6.62 6.14
N GLN A 159 10.15 5.75 7.12
CA GLN A 159 10.43 4.31 6.97
C GLN A 159 9.54 3.70 5.88
N THR A 160 8.23 3.98 5.89
CA THR A 160 7.31 3.54 4.84
C THR A 160 7.71 4.08 3.46
N LEU A 161 8.12 5.35 3.37
CA LEU A 161 8.64 5.93 2.14
C LEU A 161 9.91 5.20 1.64
N ALA A 162 10.85 4.90 2.54
CA ALA A 162 12.04 4.14 2.19
C ALA A 162 11.70 2.73 1.69
N GLN A 163 10.74 2.04 2.33
CA GLN A 163 10.23 0.75 1.86
C GLN A 163 9.62 0.85 0.46
N VAL A 164 8.82 1.88 0.17
CA VAL A 164 8.25 2.13 -1.17
C VAL A 164 9.34 2.30 -2.22
N LEU A 165 10.37 3.09 -1.95
CA LEU A 165 11.47 3.33 -2.89
C LEU A 165 12.28 2.06 -3.16
N VAL A 166 12.51 1.22 -2.14
CA VAL A 166 13.18 -0.07 -2.32
C VAL A 166 12.33 -1.06 -3.10
N LEU A 167 11.02 -1.11 -2.82
CA LEU A 167 10.09 -1.95 -3.57
C LEU A 167 10.03 -1.56 -5.05
N GLY A 168 10.12 -0.26 -5.34
CA GLY A 168 10.24 0.27 -6.71
C GLY A 168 11.65 0.24 -7.29
N GLU A 169 12.59 -0.47 -6.65
CA GLU A 169 13.99 -0.63 -7.09
C GLU A 169 14.70 0.71 -7.39
N SER A 170 14.39 1.76 -6.62
CA SER A 170 14.89 3.11 -6.84
C SER A 170 16.40 3.25 -6.55
N ASP A 171 17.10 3.87 -7.50
CA ASP A 171 18.49 4.29 -7.32
C ASP A 171 18.62 5.55 -6.46
N ASP A 172 19.85 6.04 -6.27
CA ASP A 172 20.08 7.26 -5.48
C ASP A 172 19.43 8.51 -6.12
N ALA A 173 19.31 8.56 -7.46
CA ALA A 173 18.64 9.67 -8.15
C ALA A 173 17.12 9.68 -7.88
N GLY A 174 16.48 8.53 -7.79
CA GLY A 174 15.07 8.43 -7.40
C GLY A 174 14.82 8.82 -5.94
N VAL A 175 15.80 8.61 -5.05
CA VAL A 175 15.74 9.12 -3.66
C VAL A 175 15.84 10.65 -3.64
N ASP A 176 16.79 11.24 -4.37
CA ASP A 176 16.95 12.69 -4.46
C ASP A 176 15.71 13.36 -5.04
N ARG A 177 15.08 12.69 -6.02
CA ARG A 177 13.86 13.14 -6.67
C ARG A 177 12.68 13.32 -5.70
N VAL A 178 12.64 12.59 -4.59
CA VAL A 178 11.64 12.83 -3.53
C VAL A 178 11.73 14.25 -2.99
N LEU A 179 12.94 14.77 -2.76
CA LEU A 179 13.16 16.12 -2.24
C LEU A 179 12.80 17.18 -3.29
N VAL A 180 13.15 16.92 -4.55
CA VAL A 180 12.76 17.79 -5.68
C VAL A 180 11.24 17.90 -5.79
N LEU A 181 10.54 16.77 -5.77
CA LEU A 181 9.07 16.76 -5.81
C LEU A 181 8.46 17.41 -4.58
N ARG A 182 8.98 17.14 -3.37
CA ARG A 182 8.55 17.78 -2.13
C ARG A 182 8.56 19.29 -2.25
N ASP A 183 9.66 19.85 -2.74
CA ASP A 183 9.85 21.30 -2.81
C ASP A 183 8.99 21.93 -3.91
N ALA A 184 8.84 21.26 -5.05
CA ALA A 184 7.91 21.67 -6.11
C ALA A 184 6.44 21.65 -5.64
N PHE A 185 5.99 20.59 -4.95
CA PHE A 185 4.64 20.57 -4.40
C PHE A 185 4.42 21.64 -3.33
N ARG A 186 5.42 21.88 -2.47
CA ARG A 186 5.34 22.92 -1.43
C ARG A 186 5.21 24.33 -2.02
N SER A 187 5.87 24.64 -3.14
CA SER A 187 5.74 25.97 -3.79
C SER A 187 4.30 26.23 -4.22
N GLU A 188 3.59 25.19 -4.65
CA GLU A 188 2.18 25.23 -5.03
C GLU A 188 1.22 24.96 -3.87
N LYS A 189 1.72 24.96 -2.62
CA LYS A 189 0.95 24.72 -1.39
C LYS A 189 0.31 23.32 -1.30
N ILE A 190 0.77 22.37 -2.10
CA ILE A 190 0.40 20.95 -2.05
C ILE A 190 1.30 20.25 -1.01
N LYS A 191 0.70 19.65 0.03
CA LYS A 191 1.43 19.08 1.17
C LYS A 191 1.41 17.55 1.17
N LEU A 192 2.17 16.96 0.24
CA LEU A 192 2.40 15.50 0.18
C LEU A 192 3.46 15.00 1.19
N ASP A 193 4.00 15.89 2.02
CA ASP A 193 5.07 15.64 2.99
C ASP A 193 4.55 15.30 4.39
N LYS A 194 3.30 14.82 4.51
CA LYS A 194 2.62 14.51 5.78
C LYS A 194 2.53 13.01 6.01
N ALA A 195 2.19 12.63 7.24
CA ALA A 195 2.25 11.24 7.69
C ALA A 195 1.57 10.24 6.73
N TYR A 196 0.39 10.56 6.24
CA TYR A 196 -0.40 9.67 5.36
C TYR A 196 -0.12 9.86 3.87
N THR A 197 0.48 10.98 3.47
CA THR A 197 0.75 11.31 2.06
C THR A 197 2.19 11.05 1.64
N LEU A 198 3.12 10.95 2.60
CA LEU A 198 4.54 10.78 2.34
C LEU A 198 4.88 9.49 1.56
N PRO A 199 4.26 8.33 1.81
CA PRO A 199 4.48 7.16 0.97
C PRO A 199 4.08 7.40 -0.51
N ILE A 200 3.02 8.17 -0.75
CA ILE A 200 2.54 8.50 -2.11
C ILE A 200 3.53 9.43 -2.82
N LEU A 201 4.18 10.34 -2.09
CA LEU A 201 5.29 11.12 -2.64
C LEU A 201 6.43 10.22 -3.13
N GLY A 202 6.70 9.11 -2.42
CA GLY A 202 7.63 8.08 -2.86
C GLY A 202 7.20 7.42 -4.16
N ILE A 203 5.93 7.04 -4.28
CA ILE A 203 5.40 6.43 -5.51
C ILE A 203 5.50 7.43 -6.69
N LEU A 204 5.16 8.70 -6.48
CA LEU A 204 5.30 9.74 -7.49
C LEU A 204 6.77 9.94 -7.93
N ALA A 205 7.73 9.77 -7.01
CA ALA A 205 9.14 9.84 -7.35
C ALA A 205 9.60 8.70 -8.26
N LEU A 206 8.95 7.52 -8.18
CA LEU A 206 9.22 6.37 -9.05
C LEU A 206 8.69 6.56 -10.47
N LEU A 207 7.73 7.46 -10.69
CA LEU A 207 7.20 7.73 -12.03
C LEU A 207 8.21 8.53 -12.85
N PRO A 208 8.42 8.21 -14.14
CA PRO A 208 9.31 8.96 -15.03
C PRO A 208 8.66 10.27 -15.56
N VAL A 209 7.98 11.02 -14.68
CA VAL A 209 7.17 12.21 -15.02
C VAL A 209 7.59 13.40 -14.18
N ASP A 210 8.00 14.52 -14.80
CA ASP A 210 8.50 15.68 -14.05
C ASP A 210 7.41 16.41 -13.23
N SER A 211 7.83 17.24 -12.27
CA SER A 211 6.91 17.97 -11.38
C SER A 211 5.97 18.92 -12.12
N ASN A 212 6.38 19.52 -13.24
CA ASN A 212 5.53 20.46 -13.98
C ASN A 212 4.36 19.74 -14.66
N SER A 213 4.52 18.43 -14.89
CA SER A 213 3.46 17.56 -15.40
C SER A 213 2.60 17.02 -14.25
N LEU A 214 3.19 16.60 -13.12
CA LEU A 214 2.46 16.02 -11.99
C LEU A 214 1.57 17.04 -11.24
N ILE A 215 2.06 18.25 -11.00
CA ILE A 215 1.34 19.27 -10.22
C ILE A 215 -0.03 19.60 -10.84
N PRO A 216 -0.13 19.95 -12.14
CA PRO A 216 -1.43 20.26 -12.76
C PRO A 216 -2.40 19.09 -12.72
N GLU A 217 -1.94 17.84 -12.86
CA GLU A 217 -2.82 16.67 -12.79
C GLU A 217 -3.37 16.46 -11.38
N ILE A 218 -2.52 16.61 -10.35
CA ILE A 218 -2.96 16.51 -8.95
C ILE A 218 -3.94 17.63 -8.61
N ASP A 219 -3.71 18.86 -9.06
CA ASP A 219 -4.65 19.97 -8.86
C ASP A 219 -5.98 19.73 -9.57
N ARG A 220 -5.95 19.24 -10.82
CA ARG A 220 -7.17 18.88 -11.55
C ARG A 220 -7.94 17.77 -10.84
N ALA A 221 -7.25 16.73 -10.37
CA ALA A 221 -7.87 15.63 -9.63
C ALA A 221 -8.48 16.11 -8.30
N GLN A 222 -7.79 16.98 -7.55
CA GLN A 222 -8.33 17.58 -6.32
C GLN A 222 -9.58 18.42 -6.60
N ALA A 223 -9.55 19.28 -7.61
CA ALA A 223 -10.68 20.12 -8.00
C ALA A 223 -11.87 19.27 -8.46
N PHE A 224 -11.61 18.23 -9.25
CA PHE A 224 -12.62 17.27 -9.67
C PHE A 224 -13.29 16.60 -8.46
N LEU A 225 -12.50 16.06 -7.52
CA LEU A 225 -13.00 15.41 -6.32
C LEU A 225 -13.81 16.38 -5.46
N ARG A 226 -13.34 17.62 -5.24
CA ARG A 226 -14.08 18.63 -4.45
C ARG A 226 -15.45 18.99 -5.01
N ASN A 227 -15.64 18.84 -6.32
CA ASN A 227 -16.91 19.05 -6.99
C ASN A 227 -17.85 17.83 -6.96
N GLN A 228 -17.38 16.67 -6.47
CA GLN A 228 -18.24 15.51 -6.30
C GLN A 228 -19.07 15.60 -5.01
N LYS A 229 -20.26 14.99 -5.06
CA LYS A 229 -21.10 14.81 -3.89
C LYS A 229 -20.31 14.08 -2.80
N ASP A 230 -20.47 14.53 -1.55
CA ASP A 230 -19.83 13.95 -0.35
C ASP A 230 -18.30 14.14 -0.24
N PHE A 231 -17.70 14.95 -1.13
CA PHE A 231 -16.26 15.32 -1.09
C PHE A 231 -16.01 16.79 -0.70
N GLY A 232 -17.02 17.47 -0.17
CA GLY A 232 -16.89 18.83 0.35
C GLY A 232 -15.90 18.92 1.52
N SER A 233 -15.46 20.13 1.84
CA SER A 233 -14.45 20.38 2.89
C SER A 233 -14.84 19.90 4.29
N PHE A 234 -16.14 19.71 4.54
CA PHE A 234 -16.67 19.16 5.81
C PHE A 234 -16.75 17.62 5.82
N SER A 235 -16.71 16.99 4.66
CA SER A 235 -16.85 15.53 4.52
C SER A 235 -15.50 14.84 4.42
N VAL A 236 -14.54 15.45 3.72
CA VAL A 236 -13.22 14.86 3.46
C VAL A 236 -12.14 15.87 3.78
N SER A 237 -11.19 15.50 4.65
CA SER A 237 -10.07 16.36 5.00
C SER A 237 -9.18 16.65 3.79
N GLN A 238 -8.39 17.71 3.85
CA GLN A 238 -7.47 18.02 2.75
C GLN A 238 -6.41 16.92 2.54
N GLN A 239 -5.97 16.24 3.61
CA GLN A 239 -4.99 15.15 3.48
C GLN A 239 -5.60 13.92 2.80
N GLU A 240 -6.83 13.55 3.16
CA GLU A 240 -7.54 12.42 2.52
C GLU A 240 -7.84 12.72 1.05
N LEU A 241 -8.31 13.93 0.74
CA LEU A 241 -8.55 14.35 -0.65
C LEU A 241 -7.27 14.25 -1.47
N LEU A 242 -6.15 14.77 -0.94
CA LEU A 242 -4.87 14.76 -1.63
C LEU A 242 -4.32 13.34 -1.81
N MET A 243 -4.51 12.47 -0.82
CA MET A 243 -4.18 11.06 -0.93
C MET A 243 -4.95 10.39 -2.08
N LEU A 244 -6.27 10.63 -2.17
CA LEU A 244 -7.10 10.07 -3.24
C LEU A 244 -6.72 10.64 -4.62
N ALA A 245 -6.57 11.96 -4.73
CA ALA A 245 -6.18 12.64 -5.96
C ALA A 245 -4.82 12.16 -6.48
N ALA A 246 -3.81 12.13 -5.62
CA ALA A 246 -2.48 11.66 -6.01
C ALA A 246 -2.49 10.16 -6.38
N SER A 247 -3.29 9.33 -5.69
CA SER A 247 -3.44 7.91 -6.05
C SER A 247 -4.07 7.70 -7.43
N MET A 248 -5.06 8.54 -7.79
CA MET A 248 -5.65 8.53 -9.14
C MET A 248 -4.63 8.92 -10.20
N VAL A 249 -3.84 9.96 -9.95
CA VAL A 249 -2.79 10.42 -10.87
C VAL A 249 -1.70 9.36 -11.04
N VAL A 250 -1.27 8.72 -9.94
CA VAL A 250 -0.35 7.59 -9.99
C VAL A 250 -0.89 6.47 -10.88
N ASN A 251 -2.16 6.11 -10.73
CA ASN A 251 -2.78 5.05 -11.53
C ASN A 251 -2.83 5.39 -13.01
N ASP A 252 -3.28 6.61 -13.35
CA ASP A 252 -3.37 7.08 -14.74
C ASP A 252 -2.01 7.10 -15.44
N PHE A 253 -0.95 7.53 -14.76
CA PHE A 253 0.40 7.46 -15.31
C PHE A 253 0.94 6.03 -15.37
N ALA A 254 0.72 5.21 -14.33
CA ALA A 254 1.18 3.82 -14.33
C ALA A 254 0.58 3.00 -15.48
N ASP A 255 -0.69 3.22 -15.82
CA ASP A 255 -1.33 2.53 -16.94
C ASP A 255 -0.77 3.00 -18.29
N LYS A 256 -0.49 4.30 -18.46
CA LYS A 256 0.18 4.81 -19.68
C LYS A 256 1.54 4.18 -19.93
N PHE A 257 2.30 3.86 -18.88
CA PHE A 257 3.62 3.22 -19.00
C PHE A 257 3.57 1.69 -19.09
N LYS A 258 2.44 1.03 -18.84
CA LYS A 258 2.27 -0.41 -19.09
C LYS A 258 2.01 -0.72 -20.57
N ASP A 259 1.46 0.24 -21.30
CA ASP A 259 1.10 0.13 -22.71
C ASP A 259 2.23 0.56 -23.68
N GLU A 260 3.41 0.93 -23.15
CA GLU A 260 4.66 1.23 -23.90
C GLU A 260 5.69 0.10 -23.80
#